data_AF-A0A1H6HV39-F1
#
_entry.id   AF-A0A1H6HV39-F1
#
_cell.length_a   1.000
_cell.length_b   1.000
_cell.length_c   1.000
_cell.angle_alpha   90.00
_cell.angle_beta   90.00
_cell.angle_gamma   90.00
#
_symmetry.space_group_name_H-M   'P 1'
#
loop_
_entity.id
_entity.type
_entity.pdbx_description
1 polymer ?
#
loop_
_entity_poly.entity_id
_entity_poly.type
_entity_poly.pdbx_seq_one_letter_code
_entity_poly.pdbx_strand_id
1 'polypeptide(L)'
;MPVATKTVRIGLGLLAVAVGLGGGWLFYSMSEPPPVPPVPPEAALPETPPAPEEAPPPMAEAAPDPLPASSPQAVFAHIQSELNRAAAGRESIKAAAPAADRLAMVAEALRRILAGDAVGANRALDVAEAAVAAQIPSEAKMEADPALAERQEWLVSYFELLPALPRKSGDAAVTAAFVRLALVLRKVDAVLLADMLPRLNGYDLVSRRSASGLSAFDGRGLRLPCRLAATQRARLEIAAKSLRQLAGPLTDCPVPAGRASDFAALERFARDPVKGIADVALAKPSRPGQPSSPLSAAAAGGTLAEIEAVAQSGADPLRADERGLIALHYLASNRGLSPADRSRAVALLF
;
A
#
# COMPACT_ATOMS: atom_id res chain seq x y z
N MET A 1 -1.06 -8.93 53.38
CA MET A 1 -0.41 -7.68 52.91
C MET A 1 -1.45 -6.84 52.18
N PRO A 2 -1.83 -5.65 52.67
CA PRO A 2 -2.86 -4.85 52.04
C PRO A 2 -2.31 -4.14 50.79
N VAL A 3 -3.04 -4.27 49.67
CA VAL A 3 -2.74 -3.62 48.40
C VAL A 3 -3.27 -2.19 48.44
N ALA A 4 -2.36 -1.22 48.40
CA ALA A 4 -2.70 0.20 48.38
C ALA A 4 -3.17 0.62 46.98
N THR A 5 -4.47 0.86 46.84
CA THR A 5 -5.06 1.49 45.65
C THR A 5 -4.77 2.99 45.63
N LYS A 6 -3.91 3.44 44.72
CA LYS A 6 -3.70 4.86 44.41
C LYS A 6 -4.85 5.39 43.54
N THR A 7 -5.65 6.28 44.11
CA THR A 7 -6.68 7.04 43.42
C THR A 7 -6.03 8.20 42.65
N VAL A 8 -6.05 8.16 41.32
CA VAL A 8 -5.62 9.29 40.47
C VAL A 8 -6.81 10.21 40.24
N ARG A 9 -6.74 11.43 40.79
CA ARG A 9 -7.69 12.52 40.51
C ARG A 9 -7.37 13.12 39.14
N ILE A 10 -8.26 12.94 38.18
CA ILE A 10 -8.22 13.63 36.88
C ILE A 10 -8.86 15.01 37.09
N GLY A 11 -8.05 16.06 36.92
CA GLY A 11 -8.49 17.45 36.96
C GLY A 11 -9.32 17.81 35.73
N LEU A 12 -10.51 18.34 35.99
CA LEU A 12 -11.44 18.87 34.99
C LEU A 12 -10.92 20.25 34.54
N GLY A 13 -10.28 20.32 33.37
CA GLY A 13 -9.85 21.58 32.75
C GLY A 13 -11.01 22.24 32.00
N LEU A 14 -11.38 23.45 32.44
CA LEU A 14 -12.34 24.34 31.79
C LEU A 14 -11.92 24.62 30.33
N LEU A 15 -12.85 24.42 29.39
CA LEU A 15 -12.70 24.85 28.00
C LEU A 15 -13.42 26.19 27.82
N ALA A 16 -12.66 27.27 27.66
CA ALA A 16 -13.18 28.58 27.31
C ALA A 16 -13.42 28.67 25.79
N VAL A 17 -14.65 28.96 25.39
CA VAL A 17 -15.04 29.20 24.00
C VAL A 17 -14.81 30.67 23.68
N ALA A 18 -13.84 30.96 22.81
CA ALA A 18 -13.64 32.28 22.24
C ALA A 18 -14.35 32.35 20.86
N VAL A 19 -15.44 33.13 20.81
CA VAL A 19 -16.12 33.51 19.56
C VAL A 19 -15.38 34.71 18.98
N GLY A 20 -14.66 34.49 17.88
CA GLY A 20 -13.97 35.54 17.11
C GLY A 20 -14.77 35.92 15.87
N LEU A 21 -15.35 37.11 15.89
CA LEU A 21 -15.99 37.82 14.79
C LEU A 21 -14.96 38.32 13.76
N GLY A 22 -15.33 38.24 12.47
CA GLY A 22 -15.19 39.33 11.49
C GLY A 22 -13.78 39.72 11.02
N GLY A 23 -13.52 39.49 9.73
CA GLY A 23 -12.39 40.12 9.03
C GLY A 23 -12.47 39.88 7.53
N GLY A 24 -13.21 40.74 6.82
CA GLY A 24 -13.23 40.76 5.36
C GLY A 24 -11.90 41.26 4.82
N TRP A 25 -11.27 40.46 3.96
CA TRP A 25 -10.10 40.87 3.18
C TRP A 25 -10.54 41.06 1.72
N LEU A 26 -10.71 42.32 1.33
CA LEU A 26 -10.77 42.76 -0.06
C LEU A 26 -9.35 42.73 -0.61
N PHE A 27 -9.00 41.72 -1.41
CA PHE A 27 -7.76 41.71 -2.17
C PHE A 27 -7.92 42.59 -3.42
N TYR A 28 -7.15 43.67 -3.45
CA TYR A 28 -6.90 44.51 -4.62
C TYR A 28 -6.20 43.67 -5.70
N SER A 29 -6.85 43.55 -6.86
CA SER A 29 -6.27 42.98 -8.08
C SER A 29 -5.40 44.04 -8.76
N MET A 30 -4.08 43.96 -8.62
CA MET A 30 -3.13 44.72 -9.44
C MET A 30 -3.05 44.06 -10.81
N SER A 31 -3.38 44.81 -11.86
CA SER A 31 -3.28 44.38 -13.26
C SER A 31 -1.81 44.15 -13.64
N GLU A 32 -1.49 42.95 -14.11
CA GLU A 32 -0.19 42.66 -14.73
C GLU A 32 0.00 43.50 -16.00
N PRO A 33 1.22 44.02 -16.25
CA PRO A 33 1.53 44.71 -17.49
C PRO A 33 1.50 43.74 -18.69
N PRO A 34 1.11 44.22 -19.88
CA PRO A 34 0.99 43.38 -21.06
C PRO A 34 2.35 42.77 -21.46
N PRO A 35 2.35 41.52 -21.98
CA PRO A 35 3.56 40.83 -22.40
C PRO A 35 4.24 41.57 -23.56
N VAL A 36 5.56 41.73 -23.45
CA VAL A 36 6.42 42.26 -24.51
C VAL A 36 6.40 41.29 -25.70
N PRO A 37 6.19 41.79 -26.94
CA PRO A 37 6.19 40.92 -28.12
C PRO A 37 7.56 40.25 -28.32
N PRO A 38 7.59 38.95 -28.69
CA PRO A 38 8.84 38.24 -28.92
C PRO A 38 9.58 38.83 -30.13
N VAL A 39 10.89 38.99 -29.98
CA VAL A 39 11.82 39.36 -31.05
C VAL A 39 11.80 38.23 -32.10
N PRO A 40 11.58 38.54 -33.40
CA PRO A 40 11.60 37.53 -34.44
C PRO A 40 12.99 36.89 -34.53
N PRO A 41 13.09 35.55 -34.60
CA PRO A 41 14.37 34.86 -34.70
C PRO A 41 15.05 35.21 -36.03
N GLU A 42 16.32 35.57 -35.93
CA GLU A 42 17.23 35.77 -37.04
C GLU A 42 17.29 34.48 -37.87
N ALA A 43 17.04 34.60 -39.17
CA ALA A 43 16.94 33.48 -40.10
C ALA A 43 18.30 32.79 -40.24
N ALA A 44 18.51 31.74 -39.44
CA ALA A 44 19.64 30.84 -39.60
C ALA A 44 19.54 30.12 -40.95
N LEU A 45 20.66 30.14 -41.68
CA LEU A 45 20.82 29.43 -42.95
C LEU A 45 20.56 27.93 -42.73
N PRO A 46 19.96 27.23 -43.72
CA PRO A 46 19.66 25.81 -43.62
C PRO A 46 20.95 25.01 -43.54
N GLU A 47 21.34 24.60 -42.34
CA GLU A 47 22.36 23.57 -42.15
C GLU A 47 21.80 22.24 -42.65
N THR A 48 22.53 21.64 -43.59
CA THR A 48 22.25 20.31 -44.12
C THR A 48 22.17 19.32 -42.95
N PRO A 49 21.05 18.63 -42.73
CA PRO A 49 20.91 17.72 -41.59
C PRO A 49 21.97 16.63 -41.69
N PRO A 50 22.75 16.39 -40.63
CA PRO A 50 23.72 15.30 -40.62
C PRO A 50 22.99 13.98 -40.85
N ALA A 51 23.64 13.09 -41.60
CA ALA A 51 23.13 11.73 -41.82
C ALA A 51 22.76 11.10 -40.47
N PRO A 52 21.62 10.39 -40.37
CA PRO A 52 21.16 9.81 -39.12
C PRO A 52 22.24 8.88 -38.58
N GLU A 53 22.93 9.34 -37.54
CA GLU A 53 23.90 8.57 -36.78
C GLU A 53 23.14 7.37 -36.20
N GLU A 54 23.59 6.17 -36.56
CA GLU A 54 22.98 4.91 -36.16
C GLU A 54 22.92 4.88 -34.63
N ALA A 55 21.70 4.99 -34.08
CA ALA A 55 21.53 5.14 -32.65
C ALA A 55 22.23 3.97 -31.94
N PRO A 56 23.12 4.24 -30.97
CA PRO A 56 23.85 3.19 -30.28
C PRO A 56 22.82 2.19 -29.73
N PRO A 57 23.10 0.87 -29.85
CA PRO A 57 22.19 -0.15 -29.35
C PRO A 57 21.84 0.18 -27.91
N PRO A 58 20.55 0.14 -27.52
CA PRO A 58 20.12 0.50 -26.18
C PRO A 58 20.96 -0.33 -25.20
N MET A 59 21.79 0.35 -24.41
CA MET A 59 22.61 -0.33 -23.41
C MET A 59 21.64 -1.11 -22.53
N ALA A 60 21.80 -2.43 -22.50
CA ALA A 60 21.07 -3.28 -21.59
C ALA A 60 21.43 -2.86 -20.17
N GLU A 61 20.60 -2.00 -19.58
CA GLU A 61 20.70 -1.57 -18.19
C GLU A 61 20.69 -2.85 -17.35
N ALA A 62 21.79 -3.12 -16.67
CA ALA A 62 21.93 -4.33 -15.86
C ALA A 62 20.77 -4.37 -14.87
N ALA A 63 20.06 -5.51 -14.83
CA ALA A 63 18.94 -5.66 -13.90
C ALA A 63 19.46 -5.39 -12.48
N PRO A 64 18.77 -4.55 -11.68
CA PRO A 64 19.21 -4.24 -10.33
C PRO A 64 19.35 -5.53 -9.53
N ASP A 65 20.41 -5.62 -8.72
CA ASP A 65 20.64 -6.77 -7.85
C ASP A 65 19.40 -7.02 -6.97
N PRO A 66 18.99 -8.28 -6.80
CA PRO A 66 17.84 -8.60 -5.96
C PRO A 66 18.12 -8.13 -4.52
N LEU A 67 17.13 -7.45 -3.93
CA LEU A 67 17.25 -7.02 -2.54
C LEU A 67 17.51 -8.21 -1.60
N PRO A 68 18.27 -8.00 -0.50
CA PRO A 68 18.41 -9.01 0.53
C PRO A 68 17.03 -9.50 1.00
N ALA A 69 16.85 -10.82 1.13
CA ALA A 69 15.57 -11.42 1.53
C ALA A 69 15.08 -10.95 2.91
N SER A 70 15.99 -10.47 3.76
CA SER A 70 15.70 -9.89 5.07
C SER A 70 15.43 -8.39 5.06
N SER A 71 15.55 -7.72 3.91
CA SER A 71 15.25 -6.29 3.82
C SER A 71 13.76 -6.04 4.10
N PRO A 72 13.39 -4.93 4.76
CA PRO A 72 12.00 -4.59 5.04
C PRO A 72 11.11 -4.57 3.78
N GLN A 73 11.67 -4.12 2.65
CA GLN A 73 11.01 -4.11 1.35
C GLN A 73 10.73 -5.53 0.82
N ALA A 74 11.69 -6.45 0.96
CA ALA A 74 11.50 -7.85 0.58
C ALA A 74 10.47 -8.54 1.49
N VAL A 75 10.50 -8.28 2.80
CA VAL A 75 9.50 -8.78 3.76
C VAL A 75 8.11 -8.24 3.41
N PHE A 76 8.00 -6.95 3.12
CA PHE A 76 6.75 -6.32 2.68
C PHE A 76 6.20 -6.98 1.42
N ALA A 77 7.03 -7.12 0.37
CA ALA A 77 6.64 -7.75 -0.89
C ALA A 77 6.20 -9.20 -0.69
N HIS A 78 6.91 -9.93 0.18
CA HIS A 78 6.56 -11.31 0.53
C HIS A 78 5.19 -11.39 1.20
N ILE A 79 4.93 -10.56 2.22
CA ILE A 79 3.64 -10.54 2.92
C ILE A 79 2.49 -10.19 1.97
N GLN A 80 2.66 -9.18 1.12
CA GLN A 80 1.64 -8.81 0.14
C GLN A 80 1.40 -9.93 -0.88
N SER A 81 2.45 -10.61 -1.34
CA SER A 81 2.34 -11.78 -2.22
C SER A 81 1.56 -12.91 -1.54
N GLU A 82 1.86 -13.21 -0.29
CA GLU A 82 1.19 -14.27 0.48
C GLU A 82 -0.29 -13.93 0.75
N LEU A 83 -0.63 -12.67 1.02
CA LEU A 83 -2.01 -12.21 1.10
C LEU A 83 -2.75 -12.45 -0.22
N ASN A 84 -2.14 -12.05 -1.35
CA ASN A 84 -2.72 -12.22 -2.67
C ASN A 84 -2.94 -13.71 -3.01
N ARG A 85 -1.98 -14.57 -2.67
CA ARG A 85 -2.08 -16.03 -2.80
C ARG A 85 -3.19 -16.60 -1.93
N ALA A 86 -3.28 -16.19 -0.66
CA ALA A 86 -4.34 -16.61 0.26
C ALA A 86 -5.74 -16.28 -0.28
N ALA A 87 -5.96 -15.05 -0.78
CA ALA A 87 -7.24 -14.65 -1.37
C ALA A 87 -7.56 -15.35 -2.69
N ALA A 88 -6.54 -15.81 -3.42
CA ALA A 88 -6.70 -16.62 -4.63
C ALA A 88 -6.82 -18.13 -4.35
N GLY A 89 -6.85 -18.56 -3.08
CA GLY A 89 -6.89 -19.98 -2.71
C GLY A 89 -5.63 -20.75 -3.10
N ARG A 90 -4.50 -20.05 -3.28
CA ARG A 90 -3.20 -20.66 -3.60
C ARG A 90 -2.44 -21.01 -2.33
N GLU A 91 -1.65 -22.07 -2.42
CA GLU A 91 -0.75 -22.49 -1.34
C GLU A 91 0.30 -21.42 -1.02
N SER A 92 0.74 -21.41 0.24
CA SER A 92 1.86 -20.58 0.70
C SER A 92 3.12 -20.86 -0.10
N ILE A 93 3.86 -19.82 -0.45
CA ILE A 93 5.26 -19.99 -0.86
C ILE A 93 6.00 -20.52 0.36
N LYS A 94 6.88 -21.52 0.17
CA LYS A 94 7.71 -22.03 1.27
C LYS A 94 8.49 -20.86 1.89
N ALA A 95 8.41 -20.75 3.22
CA ALA A 95 8.81 -19.56 3.96
C ALA A 95 10.25 -19.11 3.66
N ALA A 96 10.43 -17.79 3.58
CA ALA A 96 11.72 -17.12 3.66
C ALA A 96 12.24 -17.13 5.12
N ALA A 97 13.24 -16.30 5.43
CA ALA A 97 13.91 -16.27 6.74
C ALA A 97 12.93 -16.20 7.96
N PRO A 98 13.30 -16.74 9.13
CA PRO A 98 12.37 -16.97 10.26
C PRO A 98 11.65 -15.73 10.81
N ALA A 99 12.24 -14.53 10.72
CA ALA A 99 11.61 -13.29 11.20
C ALA A 99 10.53 -12.78 10.24
N ALA A 100 10.78 -12.87 8.93
CA ALA A 100 9.81 -12.55 7.89
C ALA A 100 8.58 -13.46 7.99
N ASP A 101 8.81 -14.71 8.36
CA ASP A 101 7.80 -15.74 8.54
C ASP A 101 6.76 -15.35 9.61
N ARG A 102 7.19 -14.77 10.75
CA ARG A 102 6.25 -14.42 11.83
C ARG A 102 5.34 -13.24 11.50
N LEU A 103 5.85 -12.21 10.81
CA LEU A 103 5.01 -11.11 10.33
C LEU A 103 4.07 -11.58 9.21
N ALA A 104 4.49 -12.54 8.38
CA ALA A 104 3.68 -13.15 7.33
C ALA A 104 2.51 -14.00 7.84
N MET A 105 2.42 -14.28 9.15
CA MET A 105 1.26 -14.95 9.75
C MET A 105 -0.07 -14.21 9.54
N VAL A 106 -0.05 -12.93 9.14
CA VAL A 106 -1.27 -12.23 8.69
C VAL A 106 -1.89 -12.86 7.43
N ALA A 107 -1.08 -13.43 6.53
CA ALA A 107 -1.58 -14.14 5.36
C ALA A 107 -2.18 -15.51 5.74
N GLU A 108 -1.56 -16.21 6.68
CA GLU A 108 -2.14 -17.45 7.24
C GLU A 108 -3.46 -17.15 7.97
N ALA A 109 -3.52 -16.07 8.75
CA ALA A 109 -4.76 -15.62 9.37
C ALA A 109 -5.86 -15.35 8.33
N LEU A 110 -5.52 -14.73 7.19
CA LEU A 110 -6.46 -14.53 6.09
C LEU A 110 -6.96 -15.88 5.53
N ARG A 111 -6.10 -16.86 5.26
CA ARG A 111 -6.52 -18.21 4.81
C ARG A 111 -7.51 -18.84 5.78
N ARG A 112 -7.20 -18.77 7.08
CA ARG A 112 -8.05 -19.30 8.15
C ARG A 112 -9.41 -18.60 8.20
N ILE A 113 -9.44 -17.27 8.07
CA ILE A 113 -10.70 -16.51 7.99
C ILE A 113 -11.54 -16.94 6.77
N LEU A 114 -10.91 -17.10 5.61
CA LEU A 114 -11.58 -17.55 4.39
C LEU A 114 -12.11 -18.99 4.50
N ALA A 115 -11.45 -19.83 5.31
CA ALA A 115 -11.92 -21.18 5.65
C ALA A 115 -12.94 -21.22 6.80
N GLY A 116 -13.31 -20.08 7.39
CA GLY A 116 -14.23 -20.01 8.55
C GLY A 116 -13.60 -20.38 9.90
N ASP A 117 -12.28 -20.61 9.96
CA ASP A 117 -11.53 -20.95 11.17
C ASP A 117 -11.12 -19.69 11.95
N ALA A 118 -12.08 -19.08 12.65
CA ALA A 118 -11.82 -17.88 13.45
C ALA A 118 -10.81 -18.09 14.58
N VAL A 119 -10.74 -19.30 15.16
CA VAL A 119 -9.82 -19.60 16.27
C VAL A 119 -8.39 -19.70 15.75
N GLY A 120 -8.16 -20.47 14.68
CA GLY A 120 -6.86 -20.57 14.02
C GLY A 120 -6.39 -19.21 13.49
N ALA A 121 -7.30 -18.42 12.92
CA ALA A 121 -7.00 -17.06 12.49
C ALA A 121 -6.50 -16.17 13.64
N ASN A 122 -7.17 -16.20 14.80
CA ASN A 122 -6.75 -15.42 15.95
C ASN A 122 -5.40 -15.86 16.50
N ARG A 123 -5.09 -17.16 16.53
CA ARG A 123 -3.76 -17.66 16.93
C ARG A 123 -2.66 -17.16 15.98
N ALA A 124 -2.92 -17.18 14.67
CA ALA A 124 -1.99 -16.63 13.69
C ALA A 124 -1.77 -15.12 13.89
N LEU A 125 -2.84 -14.37 14.19
CA LEU A 125 -2.75 -12.94 14.52
C LEU A 125 -2.01 -12.68 15.84
N ASP A 126 -2.15 -13.54 16.86
CA ASP A 126 -1.37 -13.44 18.10
C ASP A 126 0.14 -13.55 17.81
N VAL A 127 0.54 -14.47 16.91
CA VAL A 127 1.95 -14.62 16.50
C VAL A 127 2.46 -13.38 15.77
N ALA A 128 1.67 -12.82 14.84
CA ALA A 128 2.03 -11.59 14.13
C ALA A 128 2.14 -10.39 15.08
N GLU A 129 1.20 -10.23 16.02
CA GLU A 129 1.25 -9.14 17.01
C GLU A 129 2.44 -9.28 17.97
N ALA A 130 2.79 -10.50 18.39
CA ALA A 130 4.01 -10.74 19.17
C ALA A 130 5.27 -10.36 18.38
N ALA A 131 5.30 -10.64 17.07
CA ALA A 131 6.40 -10.23 16.20
C ALA A 131 6.46 -8.70 16.03
N VAL A 132 5.32 -8.02 15.90
CA VAL A 132 5.26 -6.55 15.91
C VAL A 132 5.78 -5.98 17.24
N ALA A 133 5.34 -6.52 18.38
CA ALA A 133 5.79 -6.07 19.69
C ALA A 133 7.32 -6.22 19.86
N ALA A 134 7.91 -7.28 19.32
CA ALA A 134 9.36 -7.50 19.36
C ALA A 134 10.16 -6.51 18.50
N GLN A 135 9.53 -5.84 17.52
CA GLN A 135 10.14 -4.81 16.67
C GLN A 135 10.07 -3.41 17.28
N ILE A 136 9.26 -3.21 18.32
CA ILE A 136 9.26 -1.96 19.08
C ILE A 136 10.55 -1.95 19.92
N PRO A 137 11.39 -0.89 19.83
CA PRO A 137 12.55 -0.77 20.70
C PRO A 137 12.16 -0.91 22.17
N SER A 138 12.98 -1.57 22.97
CA SER A 138 12.81 -1.59 24.42
C SER A 138 13.57 -0.43 25.05
N GLU A 139 13.27 -0.08 26.30
CA GLU A 139 14.01 0.95 27.05
C GLU A 139 15.52 0.69 27.04
N ALA A 140 15.94 -0.55 27.26
CA ALA A 140 17.36 -0.92 27.20
C ALA A 140 17.99 -0.72 25.80
N LYS A 141 17.23 -0.93 24.71
CA LYS A 141 17.72 -0.67 23.35
C LYS A 141 17.80 0.83 23.08
N MET A 142 16.85 1.63 23.57
CA MET A 142 16.89 3.09 23.44
C MET A 142 18.01 3.73 24.25
N GLU A 143 18.33 3.17 25.42
CA GLU A 143 19.48 3.61 26.21
C GLU A 143 20.81 3.35 25.48
N ALA A 144 20.90 2.23 24.76
CA ALA A 144 22.05 1.91 23.91
C ALA A 144 22.09 2.72 22.60
N ASP A 145 20.94 3.05 22.02
CA ASP A 145 20.81 3.82 20.78
C ASP A 145 19.64 4.82 20.89
N PRO A 146 19.92 6.09 21.24
CA PRO A 146 18.89 7.13 21.37
C PRO A 146 18.12 7.41 20.08
N ALA A 147 18.64 7.07 18.89
CA ALA A 147 17.90 7.22 17.64
C ALA A 147 16.66 6.30 17.58
N LEU A 148 16.67 5.20 18.34
CA LEU A 148 15.52 4.31 18.46
C LEU A 148 14.37 4.92 19.29
N ALA A 149 14.61 5.99 20.05
CA ALA A 149 13.57 6.65 20.83
C ALA A 149 12.51 7.30 19.94
N GLU A 150 12.92 8.00 18.89
CA GLU A 150 12.00 8.59 17.89
C GLU A 150 11.13 7.49 17.26
N ARG A 151 11.75 6.35 16.93
CA ARG A 151 11.04 5.19 16.39
C ARG A 151 10.01 4.60 17.34
N GLN A 152 10.38 4.42 18.61
CA GLN A 152 9.45 3.89 19.60
C GLN A 152 8.28 4.85 19.81
N GLU A 153 8.56 6.14 20.02
CA GLU A 153 7.53 7.16 20.22
C GLU A 153 6.54 7.19 19.05
N TRP A 154 7.06 7.16 17.82
CA TRP A 154 6.25 7.17 16.60
C TRP A 154 5.34 5.94 16.48
N LEU A 155 5.88 4.74 16.73
CA LEU A 155 5.11 3.49 16.68
C LEU A 155 4.06 3.40 17.78
N VAL A 156 4.42 3.74 19.02
CA VAL A 156 3.52 3.73 20.17
C VAL A 156 2.37 4.71 19.95
N SER A 157 2.68 5.95 19.56
CA SER A 157 1.67 6.98 19.27
C SER A 157 0.70 6.53 18.19
N TYR A 158 1.19 5.88 17.13
CA TYR A 158 0.31 5.32 16.09
C TYR A 158 -0.56 4.18 16.59
N PHE A 159 -0.02 3.27 17.42
CA PHE A 159 -0.77 2.13 17.94
C PHE A 159 -1.87 2.53 18.92
N GLU A 160 -1.69 3.64 19.65
CA GLU A 160 -2.73 4.21 20.52
C GLU A 160 -3.93 4.75 19.74
N LEU A 161 -3.74 5.14 18.47
CA LEU A 161 -4.84 5.56 17.60
C LEU A 161 -5.69 4.38 17.10
N LEU A 162 -5.18 3.16 17.16
CA LEU A 162 -5.91 1.98 16.69
C LEU A 162 -7.05 1.63 17.66
N PRO A 163 -8.26 1.35 17.15
CA PRO A 163 -9.40 1.01 17.99
C PRO A 163 -9.18 -0.31 18.74
N ALA A 164 -9.76 -0.40 19.93
CA ALA A 164 -9.84 -1.65 20.67
C ALA A 164 -10.66 -2.71 19.91
N LEU A 165 -10.25 -3.97 20.03
CA LEU A 165 -10.91 -5.09 19.36
C LEU A 165 -12.26 -5.44 20.01
N PRO A 166 -13.33 -5.61 19.21
CA PRO A 166 -14.58 -6.12 19.74
C PRO A 166 -14.43 -7.61 20.10
N ARG A 167 -14.73 -7.99 21.35
CA ARG A 167 -14.85 -9.40 21.75
C ARG A 167 -16.20 -9.94 21.28
N LYS A 168 -16.20 -10.88 20.33
CA LYS A 168 -17.42 -11.52 19.81
C LYS A 168 -17.23 -13.04 19.66
N SER A 169 -18.33 -13.79 19.71
CA SER A 169 -18.40 -15.25 19.54
C SER A 169 -19.31 -15.64 18.35
N GLY A 170 -19.28 -16.92 17.95
CA GLY A 170 -20.12 -17.47 16.86
C GLY A 170 -19.74 -16.96 15.47
N ASP A 171 -20.70 -16.80 14.55
CA ASP A 171 -20.45 -16.26 13.20
C ASP A 171 -19.85 -14.85 13.22
N ALA A 172 -20.16 -14.08 14.27
CA ALA A 172 -19.55 -12.79 14.51
C ALA A 172 -18.05 -12.89 14.84
N ALA A 173 -17.54 -14.07 15.21
CA ALA A 173 -16.13 -14.31 15.47
C ALA A 173 -15.29 -14.28 14.18
N VAL A 174 -15.77 -14.80 13.05
CA VAL A 174 -15.06 -14.71 11.76
C VAL A 174 -14.95 -13.25 11.32
N THR A 175 -16.06 -12.50 11.43
CA THR A 175 -16.05 -11.07 11.12
C THR A 175 -15.17 -10.28 12.10
N ALA A 176 -15.18 -10.61 13.39
CA ALA A 176 -14.27 -10.00 14.37
C ALA A 176 -12.79 -10.32 14.07
N ALA A 177 -12.47 -11.56 13.67
CA ALA A 177 -11.14 -11.96 13.22
C ALA A 177 -10.72 -11.20 11.95
N PHE A 178 -11.64 -10.95 11.00
CA PHE A 178 -11.36 -10.13 9.82
C PHE A 178 -11.05 -8.67 10.18
N VAL A 179 -11.81 -8.07 11.11
CA VAL A 179 -11.52 -6.71 11.61
C VAL A 179 -10.17 -6.68 12.33
N ARG A 180 -9.88 -7.70 13.14
CA ARG A 180 -8.58 -7.86 13.79
C ARG A 180 -7.44 -7.99 12.78
N LEU A 181 -7.61 -8.77 11.72
CA LEU A 181 -6.65 -8.88 10.63
C LEU A 181 -6.31 -7.50 10.05
N ALA A 182 -7.32 -6.68 9.74
CA ALA A 182 -7.08 -5.34 9.20
C ALA A 182 -6.31 -4.43 10.18
N LEU A 183 -6.57 -4.54 11.48
CA LEU A 183 -5.85 -3.80 12.53
C LEU A 183 -4.39 -4.26 12.66
N VAL A 184 -4.17 -5.58 12.73
CA VAL A 184 -2.82 -6.15 12.80
C VAL A 184 -2.04 -5.83 11.53
N LEU A 185 -2.70 -5.83 10.36
CA LEU A 185 -2.07 -5.44 9.11
C LEU A 185 -1.54 -4.01 9.15
N ARG A 186 -2.27 -3.07 9.77
CA ARG A 186 -1.79 -1.69 9.98
C ARG A 186 -0.60 -1.62 10.94
N LYS A 187 -0.55 -2.48 11.95
CA LYS A 187 0.61 -2.59 12.87
C LYS A 187 1.85 -3.15 12.16
N VAL A 188 1.70 -4.26 11.44
CA VAL A 188 2.77 -4.88 10.65
C VAL A 188 3.32 -3.90 9.62
N ASP A 189 2.43 -3.19 8.94
CA ASP A 189 2.81 -2.19 7.96
C ASP A 189 3.58 -1.01 8.58
N ALA A 190 3.14 -0.49 9.74
CA ALA A 190 3.83 0.59 10.43
C ALA A 190 5.26 0.20 10.87
N VAL A 191 5.47 -1.02 11.37
CA VAL A 191 6.83 -1.47 11.75
C VAL A 191 7.73 -1.64 10.54
N LEU A 192 7.23 -2.20 9.43
CA LEU A 192 7.99 -2.33 8.19
C LEU A 192 8.34 -0.96 7.62
N LEU A 193 7.40 -0.02 7.66
CA LEU A 193 7.63 1.35 7.20
C LEU A 193 8.66 2.08 8.08
N ALA A 194 8.62 1.87 9.40
CA ALA A 194 9.64 2.40 10.30
C ALA A 194 11.04 1.89 9.96
N ASP A 195 11.16 0.63 9.52
CA ASP A 195 12.44 0.05 9.07
C ASP A 195 12.89 0.55 7.69
N MET A 196 11.94 0.93 6.81
CA MET A 196 12.25 1.42 5.47
C MET A 196 12.65 2.90 5.43
N LEU A 197 12.17 3.69 6.39
CA LEU A 197 12.39 5.13 6.42
C LEU A 197 13.73 5.45 7.09
N PRO A 198 14.62 6.23 6.44
CA PRO A 198 15.88 6.63 7.05
C PRO A 198 15.67 7.61 8.22
N ARG A 199 14.55 8.35 8.23
CA ARG A 199 14.09 9.25 9.28
C ARG A 199 12.57 9.24 9.33
N LEU A 200 11.98 9.31 10.51
CA LEU A 200 10.52 9.30 10.69
C LEU A 200 9.95 10.71 10.75
N ASN A 201 10.78 11.68 11.17
CA ASN A 201 10.47 13.10 11.13
C ASN A 201 9.97 13.53 9.73
N GLY A 202 8.72 14.01 9.70
CA GLY A 202 8.07 14.49 8.49
C GLY A 202 7.34 13.41 7.68
N TYR A 203 7.12 12.20 8.21
CA TYR A 203 6.18 11.25 7.62
C TYR A 203 4.99 11.01 8.55
N ASP A 204 3.78 11.27 8.05
CA ASP A 204 2.54 11.03 8.78
C ASP A 204 1.99 9.63 8.43
N LEU A 205 1.95 8.74 9.43
CA LEU A 205 1.41 7.38 9.30
C LEU A 205 -0.09 7.32 9.02
N VAL A 206 -0.85 8.33 9.48
CA VAL A 206 -2.30 8.37 9.32
C VAL A 206 -2.62 8.69 7.86
N SER A 207 -2.04 9.76 7.32
CA SER A 207 -2.23 10.13 5.91
C SER A 207 -1.35 9.34 4.93
N ARG A 208 -0.33 8.62 5.44
CA ARG A 208 0.68 7.88 4.66
C ARG A 208 1.39 8.77 3.64
N ARG A 209 1.81 9.95 4.09
CA ARG A 209 2.44 10.97 3.25
C ARG A 209 3.59 11.65 3.97
N SER A 210 4.61 12.00 3.20
CA SER A 210 5.61 12.93 3.66
C SER A 210 5.06 14.36 3.71
N ALA A 211 5.41 15.08 4.77
CA ALA A 211 5.15 16.51 4.94
C ALA A 211 6.02 17.37 4.00
N SER A 212 7.17 16.85 3.56
CA SER A 212 8.18 17.61 2.81
C SER A 212 8.18 17.31 1.30
N GLY A 213 7.06 16.84 0.73
CA GLY A 213 6.90 16.58 -0.70
C GLY A 213 6.59 15.12 -1.03
N LEU A 214 6.88 14.71 -2.26
CA LEU A 214 6.62 13.34 -2.71
C LEU A 214 7.69 12.39 -2.16
N SER A 215 7.25 11.39 -1.40
CA SER A 215 8.09 10.28 -0.96
C SER A 215 7.82 9.02 -1.78
N ALA A 216 8.86 8.21 -2.01
CA ALA A 216 8.71 6.88 -2.61
C ALA A 216 7.85 5.92 -1.77
N PHE A 217 7.55 6.30 -0.52
CA PHE A 217 6.70 5.57 0.40
C PHE A 217 5.26 6.14 0.49
N ASP A 218 4.93 7.21 -0.24
CA ASP A 218 3.59 7.81 -0.19
C ASP A 218 2.54 6.82 -0.70
N GLY A 219 1.51 6.60 0.11
CA GLY A 219 0.44 5.64 -0.20
C GLY A 219 0.88 4.17 -0.26
N ARG A 220 2.16 3.86 0.03
CA ARG A 220 2.64 2.48 0.20
C ARG A 220 1.98 1.90 1.45
N GLY A 221 1.62 0.64 1.37
CA GLY A 221 0.97 -0.02 2.47
C GLY A 221 0.58 -1.44 2.17
N LEU A 222 0.66 -2.31 3.17
CA LEU A 222 -0.01 -3.60 3.09
C LEU A 222 -1.51 -3.38 2.92
N ARG A 223 -2.08 -4.11 1.97
CA ARG A 223 -3.48 -4.00 1.56
C ARG A 223 -4.10 -5.37 1.44
N LEU A 224 -5.40 -5.44 1.71
CA LEU A 224 -6.16 -6.65 1.49
C LEU A 224 -6.33 -6.90 -0.02
N PRO A 225 -6.22 -8.15 -0.51
CA PRO A 225 -6.33 -8.44 -1.94
C PRO A 225 -7.68 -8.03 -2.51
N CYS A 226 -7.68 -7.49 -3.73
CA CYS A 226 -8.83 -6.91 -4.39
C CYS A 226 -9.96 -7.92 -4.57
N ARG A 227 -9.62 -9.19 -4.80
CA ARG A 227 -10.57 -10.33 -4.88
C ARG A 227 -11.50 -10.42 -3.68
N LEU A 228 -11.05 -9.98 -2.50
CA LEU A 228 -11.88 -9.97 -1.30
C LEU A 228 -13.05 -8.99 -1.41
N ALA A 229 -12.99 -7.96 -2.27
CA ALA A 229 -14.13 -7.09 -2.49
C ALA A 229 -15.32 -7.81 -3.14
N ALA A 230 -15.08 -8.88 -3.92
CA ALA A 230 -16.15 -9.68 -4.53
C ALA A 230 -16.86 -10.62 -3.54
N THR A 231 -16.17 -11.08 -2.50
CA THR A 231 -16.68 -12.14 -1.59
C THR A 231 -16.81 -11.71 -0.14
N GLN A 232 -16.10 -10.66 0.28
CA GLN A 232 -15.94 -10.20 1.66
C GLN A 232 -16.33 -8.72 1.85
N ARG A 233 -17.08 -8.14 0.91
CA ARG A 233 -17.45 -6.72 0.93
C ARG A 233 -17.95 -6.23 2.30
N ALA A 234 -18.92 -6.92 2.90
CA ALA A 234 -19.48 -6.52 4.18
C ALA A 234 -18.43 -6.49 5.31
N ARG A 235 -17.48 -7.43 5.31
CA ARG A 235 -16.38 -7.47 6.29
C ARG A 235 -15.38 -6.34 6.06
N LEU A 236 -15.10 -6.01 4.80
CA LEU A 236 -14.26 -4.86 4.42
C LEU A 236 -14.89 -3.54 4.88
N GLU A 237 -16.19 -3.34 4.67
CA GLU A 237 -16.92 -2.15 5.14
C GLU A 237 -16.86 -2.01 6.67
N ILE A 238 -17.08 -3.12 7.41
CA ILE A 238 -16.98 -3.14 8.87
C ILE A 238 -15.54 -2.84 9.33
N ALA A 239 -14.53 -3.41 8.68
CA ALA A 239 -13.12 -3.17 8.99
C ALA A 239 -12.74 -1.70 8.74
N ALA A 240 -13.13 -1.12 7.61
CA ALA A 240 -12.89 0.29 7.31
C ALA A 240 -13.58 1.22 8.31
N LYS A 241 -14.85 0.95 8.64
CA LYS A 241 -15.58 1.70 9.67
C LYS A 241 -14.87 1.62 11.03
N SER A 242 -14.34 0.46 11.38
CA SER A 242 -13.62 0.27 12.64
C SER A 242 -12.33 1.09 12.66
N LEU A 243 -11.56 1.07 11.56
CA LEU A 243 -10.30 1.82 11.42
C LEU A 243 -10.47 3.34 11.33
N ARG A 244 -11.66 3.86 10.98
CA ARG A 244 -11.94 5.30 10.80
C ARG A 244 -10.93 5.93 9.83
N GLN A 245 -10.26 7.02 10.22
CA GLN A 245 -9.23 7.70 9.43
C GLN A 245 -8.00 6.84 9.13
N LEU A 246 -7.76 5.77 9.91
CA LEU A 246 -6.64 4.84 9.69
C LEU A 246 -6.95 3.79 8.61
N ALA A 247 -8.16 3.80 8.04
CA ALA A 247 -8.56 2.82 7.05
C ALA A 247 -7.73 2.94 5.77
N GLY A 248 -7.49 4.18 5.29
CA GLY A 248 -6.86 4.45 3.99
C GLY A 248 -7.49 3.61 2.86
N PRO A 249 -6.75 3.38 1.76
CA PRO A 249 -7.06 2.29 0.83
C PRO A 249 -6.92 0.96 1.57
N LEU A 250 -8.04 0.28 1.80
CA LEU A 250 -8.04 -1.00 2.51
C LEU A 250 -7.67 -2.17 1.58
N THR A 251 -7.97 -2.04 0.28
CA THR A 251 -7.70 -3.06 -0.72
C THR A 251 -6.64 -2.63 -1.73
N ASP A 252 -5.99 -3.58 -2.39
CA ASP A 252 -5.10 -3.35 -3.53
C ASP A 252 -5.84 -3.28 -4.88
N CYS A 253 -7.16 -3.07 -4.90
CA CYS A 253 -7.83 -2.84 -6.18
C CYS A 253 -7.23 -1.63 -6.88
N PRO A 254 -6.92 -1.71 -8.18
CA PRO A 254 -6.34 -0.62 -8.95
C PRO A 254 -7.43 0.38 -9.35
N VAL A 255 -8.19 0.92 -8.39
CA VAL A 255 -9.19 1.97 -8.63
C VAL A 255 -8.56 3.35 -8.41
N PRO A 256 -9.12 4.42 -9.01
CA PRO A 256 -8.69 5.79 -8.71
C PRO A 256 -8.76 6.07 -7.21
N ALA A 257 -7.81 6.84 -6.67
CA ALA A 257 -7.69 7.08 -5.22
C ALA A 257 -9.00 7.59 -4.57
N GLY A 258 -9.76 8.45 -5.27
CA GLY A 258 -11.06 8.95 -4.80
C GLY A 258 -12.16 7.89 -4.68
N ARG A 259 -11.95 6.67 -5.19
CA ARG A 259 -12.86 5.52 -5.10
C ARG A 259 -12.31 4.39 -4.24
N ALA A 260 -11.17 4.57 -3.58
CA ALA A 260 -10.55 3.52 -2.77
C ALA A 260 -11.39 3.10 -1.54
N SER A 261 -12.39 3.89 -1.17
CA SER A 261 -13.39 3.59 -0.11
C SER A 261 -14.79 3.30 -0.65
N ASP A 262 -14.99 3.34 -1.98
CA ASP A 262 -16.26 2.98 -2.64
C ASP A 262 -16.31 1.46 -2.81
N PHE A 263 -16.75 0.75 -1.77
CA PHE A 263 -16.80 -0.72 -1.76
C PHE A 263 -17.67 -1.32 -2.87
N ALA A 264 -18.64 -0.58 -3.42
CA ALA A 264 -19.39 -1.02 -4.58
C ALA A 264 -18.58 -0.92 -5.88
N ALA A 265 -17.73 0.10 -6.03
CA ALA A 265 -16.76 0.15 -7.13
C ALA A 265 -15.69 -0.94 -7.00
N LEU A 266 -15.15 -1.16 -5.79
CA LEU A 266 -14.19 -2.23 -5.52
C LEU A 266 -14.76 -3.61 -5.83
N GLU A 267 -16.00 -3.88 -5.39
CA GLU A 267 -16.69 -5.14 -5.69
C GLU A 267 -16.91 -5.33 -7.19
N ARG A 268 -17.37 -4.29 -7.91
CA ARG A 268 -17.55 -4.36 -9.37
C ARG A 268 -16.23 -4.65 -10.08
N PHE A 269 -15.15 -3.96 -9.69
CA PHE A 269 -13.83 -4.25 -10.21
C PHE A 269 -13.43 -5.70 -9.94
N ALA A 270 -13.60 -6.19 -8.71
CA ALA A 270 -13.17 -7.53 -8.34
C ALA A 270 -14.00 -8.65 -9.02
N ARG A 271 -15.26 -8.38 -9.36
CA ARG A 271 -16.13 -9.32 -10.11
C ARG A 271 -15.86 -9.29 -11.62
N ASP A 272 -15.50 -8.13 -12.15
CA ASP A 272 -15.21 -7.92 -13.57
C ASP A 272 -13.96 -7.02 -13.73
N PRO A 273 -12.76 -7.59 -13.55
CA PRO A 273 -11.51 -6.84 -13.64
C PRO A 273 -11.23 -6.33 -15.06
N VAL A 274 -11.79 -6.98 -16.10
CA VAL A 274 -11.67 -6.54 -17.49
C VAL A 274 -12.34 -5.18 -17.66
N LYS A 275 -13.60 -5.08 -17.24
CA LYS A 275 -14.34 -3.81 -17.26
C LYS A 275 -13.73 -2.79 -16.30
N GLY A 276 -13.36 -3.24 -15.10
CA GLY A 276 -12.75 -2.38 -14.09
C GLY A 276 -11.47 -1.71 -14.57
N ILE A 277 -10.60 -2.43 -15.29
CA ILE A 277 -9.37 -1.85 -15.85
C ILE A 277 -9.69 -0.85 -16.98
N ALA A 278 -10.70 -1.12 -17.82
CA ALA A 278 -11.10 -0.17 -18.86
C ALA A 278 -11.53 1.17 -18.25
N ASP A 279 -12.26 1.15 -17.14
CA ASP A 279 -12.66 2.37 -16.41
C ASP A 279 -11.44 3.11 -15.82
N VAL A 280 -10.43 2.37 -15.36
CA VAL A 280 -9.21 2.93 -14.74
C VAL A 280 -8.27 3.53 -15.78
N ALA A 281 -8.17 2.93 -16.97
CA ALA A 281 -7.29 3.41 -18.04
C ALA A 281 -7.65 4.83 -18.51
N LEU A 282 -8.90 5.25 -18.31
CA LEU A 282 -9.40 6.60 -18.57
C LEU A 282 -8.90 7.62 -17.54
N ALA A 283 -8.57 7.20 -16.32
CA ALA A 283 -7.99 8.08 -15.31
C ALA A 283 -6.51 8.35 -15.62
N LYS A 284 -6.00 9.53 -15.24
CA LYS A 284 -4.56 9.82 -15.30
C LYS A 284 -3.85 8.85 -14.35
N PRO A 285 -3.03 7.90 -14.85
CA PRO A 285 -2.41 6.92 -13.98
C PRO A 285 -1.43 7.64 -13.06
N SER A 286 -1.51 7.35 -11.76
CA SER A 286 -0.35 7.51 -10.89
C SER A 286 0.67 6.50 -11.41
N ARG A 287 1.63 6.94 -12.23
CA ARG A 287 2.58 6.05 -12.89
C ARG A 287 3.25 5.23 -11.79
N PRO A 288 3.07 3.89 -11.77
CA PRO A 288 3.92 3.11 -10.91
C PRO A 288 5.36 3.39 -11.37
N GLY A 289 6.29 3.62 -10.44
CA GLY A 289 7.72 3.50 -10.68
C GLY A 289 8.10 2.19 -11.39
N GLN A 290 9.39 1.96 -11.59
CA GLN A 290 9.84 0.84 -12.43
C GLN A 290 9.36 -0.52 -11.90
N PRO A 291 8.83 -1.42 -12.76
CA PRO A 291 8.44 -2.76 -12.37
C PRO A 291 9.66 -3.58 -11.99
N SER A 292 9.59 -4.35 -10.89
CA SER A 292 10.73 -5.14 -10.41
C SER A 292 10.71 -6.61 -10.83
N SER A 293 9.62 -7.10 -11.42
CA SER A 293 9.52 -8.48 -11.92
C SER A 293 9.33 -8.51 -13.44
N PRO A 294 9.85 -9.54 -14.14
CA PRO A 294 9.65 -9.68 -15.59
C PRO A 294 8.18 -9.63 -15.99
N LEU A 295 7.28 -10.25 -15.20
CA LEU A 295 5.85 -10.26 -15.49
C LEU A 295 5.22 -8.87 -15.29
N SER A 296 5.66 -8.10 -14.28
CA SER A 296 5.21 -6.72 -14.10
C SER A 296 5.72 -5.80 -15.21
N ALA A 297 6.94 -6.03 -15.71
CA ALA A 297 7.53 -5.29 -16.83
C ALA A 297 6.76 -5.56 -18.12
N ALA A 298 6.51 -6.83 -18.45
CA ALA A 298 5.66 -7.23 -19.56
C ALA A 298 4.24 -6.65 -19.43
N ALA A 299 3.65 -6.69 -18.23
CA ALA A 299 2.34 -6.11 -17.99
C ALA A 299 2.29 -4.59 -18.18
N ALA A 300 3.35 -3.86 -17.78
CA ALA A 300 3.39 -2.40 -17.82
C ALA A 300 3.46 -1.80 -19.24
N GLY A 301 4.15 -2.46 -20.16
CA GLY A 301 4.38 -1.91 -21.50
C GLY A 301 4.61 -2.94 -22.61
N GLY A 302 4.57 -4.23 -22.30
CA GLY A 302 4.70 -5.30 -23.28
C GLY A 302 3.41 -5.57 -24.04
N THR A 303 3.56 -6.42 -25.05
CA THR A 303 2.49 -7.03 -25.84
C THR A 303 1.85 -8.20 -25.09
N LEU A 304 0.69 -8.66 -25.56
CA LEU A 304 0.05 -9.86 -25.01
C LEU A 304 0.98 -11.09 -25.12
N ALA A 305 1.70 -11.24 -26.23
CA ALA A 305 2.61 -12.37 -26.44
C ALA A 305 3.75 -12.39 -25.40
N GLU A 306 4.28 -11.23 -25.02
CA GLU A 306 5.31 -11.15 -23.97
C GLU A 306 4.74 -11.49 -22.59
N ILE A 307 3.54 -11.00 -22.26
CA ILE A 307 2.85 -11.35 -21.00
C ILE A 307 2.63 -12.86 -20.93
N GLU A 308 2.17 -13.47 -22.03
CA GLU A 308 1.96 -14.92 -22.12
C GLU A 308 3.26 -15.70 -21.98
N ALA A 309 4.31 -15.32 -22.71
CA ALA A 309 5.60 -15.99 -22.64
C ALA A 309 6.19 -15.95 -21.22
N VAL A 310 6.09 -14.81 -20.53
CA VAL A 310 6.59 -14.68 -19.16
C VAL A 310 5.71 -15.44 -18.17
N ALA A 311 4.39 -15.45 -18.33
CA ALA A 311 3.50 -16.26 -17.48
C ALA A 311 3.75 -17.77 -17.67
N GLN A 312 3.94 -18.22 -18.92
CA GLN A 312 4.21 -19.62 -19.25
C GLN A 312 5.56 -20.12 -18.74
N SER A 313 6.54 -19.23 -18.53
CA SER A 313 7.81 -19.59 -17.88
C SER A 313 7.69 -19.80 -16.36
N GLY A 314 6.49 -19.67 -15.79
CA GLY A 314 6.20 -19.91 -14.39
C GLY A 314 6.26 -18.66 -13.50
N ALA A 315 6.30 -17.46 -14.09
CA ALA A 315 6.22 -16.23 -13.30
C ALA A 315 4.87 -16.15 -12.56
N ASP A 316 4.92 -15.90 -11.24
CA ASP A 316 3.72 -15.83 -10.40
C ASP A 316 2.99 -14.47 -10.59
N PRO A 317 1.74 -14.44 -11.10
CA PRO A 317 0.99 -13.20 -11.27
C PRO A 317 0.58 -12.54 -9.95
N LEU A 318 0.61 -13.29 -8.83
CA LEU A 318 0.27 -12.80 -7.50
C LEU A 318 1.49 -12.26 -6.73
N ARG A 319 2.69 -12.36 -7.32
CA ARG A 319 3.92 -11.82 -6.74
C ARG A 319 3.86 -10.30 -6.76
N ALA A 320 3.82 -9.71 -5.57
CA ALA A 320 3.93 -8.29 -5.38
C ALA A 320 5.39 -7.84 -5.50
N ASP A 321 5.58 -6.64 -6.05
CA ASP A 321 6.85 -5.94 -5.96
C ASP A 321 7.04 -5.35 -4.56
N GLU A 322 8.15 -4.63 -4.38
CA GLU A 322 8.48 -3.94 -3.13
C GLU A 322 7.37 -2.97 -2.71
N ARG A 323 6.64 -2.37 -3.65
CA ARG A 323 5.56 -1.41 -3.38
C ARG A 323 4.22 -2.07 -3.12
N GLY A 324 4.14 -3.40 -3.22
CA GLY A 324 2.93 -4.16 -2.99
C GLY A 324 2.07 -4.30 -4.25
N LEU A 325 2.60 -3.91 -5.41
CA LEU A 325 1.92 -3.95 -6.69
C LEU A 325 2.22 -5.28 -7.38
N ILE A 326 1.17 -6.01 -7.73
CA ILE A 326 1.23 -7.17 -8.64
C ILE A 326 1.12 -6.75 -10.11
N ALA A 327 1.43 -7.66 -11.04
CA ALA A 327 1.39 -7.42 -12.48
C ALA A 327 0.07 -6.79 -12.99
N LEU A 328 -1.09 -7.14 -12.38
CA LEU A 328 -2.39 -6.54 -12.73
C LEU A 328 -2.41 -4.99 -12.56
N HIS A 329 -1.74 -4.45 -11.55
CA HIS A 329 -1.67 -3.00 -11.33
C HIS A 329 -0.96 -2.28 -12.48
N TYR A 330 0.08 -2.93 -13.02
CA TYR A 330 0.84 -2.42 -14.16
C TYR A 330 0.07 -2.56 -15.47
N LEU A 331 -0.65 -3.68 -15.64
CA LEU A 331 -1.55 -3.88 -16.78
C LEU A 331 -2.58 -2.75 -16.89
N ALA A 332 -3.07 -2.23 -15.76
CA ALA A 332 -4.00 -1.11 -15.75
C ALA A 332 -3.43 0.18 -16.36
N SER A 333 -2.10 0.33 -16.35
CA SER A 333 -1.39 1.48 -16.93
C SER A 333 -0.91 1.25 -18.37
N ASN A 334 -0.97 0.00 -18.87
CA ASN A 334 -0.56 -0.33 -20.22
C ASN A 334 -1.61 0.13 -21.23
N ARG A 335 -1.28 1.14 -22.03
CA ARG A 335 -2.17 1.71 -23.07
C ARG A 335 -1.94 1.10 -24.46
N GLY A 336 -0.90 0.27 -24.63
CA GLY A 336 -0.54 -0.34 -25.90
C GLY A 336 -1.40 -1.55 -26.27
N LEU A 337 -2.05 -2.18 -25.30
CA LEU A 337 -2.91 -3.35 -25.55
C LEU A 337 -4.29 -2.97 -26.08
N SER A 338 -4.72 -3.69 -27.13
CA SER A 338 -6.11 -3.64 -27.60
C SER A 338 -7.08 -4.09 -26.49
N PRO A 339 -8.37 -3.73 -26.55
CA PRO A 339 -9.36 -4.21 -25.57
C PRO A 339 -9.44 -5.74 -25.47
N ALA A 340 -9.30 -6.44 -26.61
CA ALA A 340 -9.31 -7.90 -26.64
C ALA A 340 -8.07 -8.49 -25.96
N ASP A 341 -6.89 -7.96 -26.28
CA ASP A 341 -5.62 -8.40 -25.69
C ASP A 341 -5.57 -8.11 -24.19
N ARG A 342 -6.08 -6.96 -23.77
CA ARG A 342 -6.21 -6.59 -22.36
C ARG A 342 -7.11 -7.57 -21.62
N SER A 343 -8.25 -7.94 -22.21
CA SER A 343 -9.16 -8.92 -21.59
C SER A 343 -8.48 -10.27 -21.38
N ARG A 344 -7.69 -10.71 -22.37
CA ARG A 344 -6.91 -11.96 -22.27
C ARG A 344 -5.78 -11.84 -21.25
N ALA A 345 -5.07 -10.72 -21.21
CA ALA A 345 -4.04 -10.46 -20.21
C ALA A 345 -4.61 -10.44 -18.78
N VAL A 346 -5.80 -9.86 -18.57
CA VAL A 346 -6.46 -9.89 -17.26
C VAL A 346 -6.72 -11.32 -16.79
N ALA A 347 -7.22 -12.20 -17.67
CA ALA A 347 -7.49 -13.60 -17.33
C ALA A 347 -6.23 -14.41 -16.98
N LEU A 348 -5.05 -13.98 -17.44
CA LEU A 348 -3.76 -14.57 -17.07
C LEU A 348 -3.28 -14.10 -15.69
N LEU A 349 -3.59 -12.86 -15.31
CA LEU A 349 -3.03 -12.19 -14.15
C LEU A 349 -3.97 -12.15 -12.92
N PHE A 350 -5.28 -12.38 -13.11
CA PHE A 350 -6.32 -12.32 -12.09
C PHE A 350 -7.33 -13.44 -12.32
#